data_AF-A0A1G1IS32-F1
#
_entry.id   AF-A0A1G1IS32-F1
#
_cell.length_a   1.000
_cell.length_b   1.000
_cell.length_c   1.000
_cell.angle_alpha   90.00
_cell.angle_beta   90.00
_cell.angle_gamma   90.00
#
_symmetry.space_group_name_H-M   'P 1'
#
loop_
_entity.id
_entity.type
_entity.pdbx_description
1 polymer ?
#
loop_
_entity_poly.entity_id
_entity_poly.type
_entity_poly.pdbx_seq_one_letter_code
_entity_poly.pdbx_strand_id
1 'polypeptide(L)'
;MGREVIVSHTDFRDKINIWDKLLVLMYIKNSGNTPLSCKWTAFRDLKNGLIRAAGFTDICEIPLARMFEENREEFLKKLSAIGSEKTAGFSAEYSFVVHPLPKIPFLVLLWSAEENFGPACKVLLDSTASDYLDVEALLYLGQAMVRAIKSL
;
A
#
# COMPACT_ATOMS: atom_id res chain seq x y z
N MET A 1 6.95 3.30 4.04
CA MET A 1 6.51 4.41 3.15
C MET A 1 7.72 5.20 2.68
N GLY A 2 8.64 4.59 1.92
CA GLY A 2 9.85 5.28 1.41
C GLY A 2 10.87 5.80 2.43
N ARG A 3 10.56 5.76 3.73
CA ARG A 3 11.46 6.13 4.83
C ARG A 3 12.25 4.93 5.33
N GLU A 4 13.54 5.14 5.57
CA GLU A 4 14.35 4.22 6.36
C GLU A 4 13.89 4.23 7.82
N VAL A 5 13.88 3.05 8.43
CA VAL A 5 13.57 2.85 9.85
C VAL A 5 14.66 1.99 10.44
N ILE A 6 15.30 2.47 11.51
CA ILE A 6 16.37 1.71 12.18
C ILE A 6 15.81 1.02 13.42
N VAL A 7 15.85 -0.31 13.42
CA VAL A 7 15.50 -1.16 14.56
C VAL A 7 16.78 -1.56 15.29
N SER A 8 16.84 -1.30 16.59
CA SER A 8 17.90 -1.78 17.47
C SER A 8 17.37 -2.90 18.38
N HIS A 9 18.27 -3.54 19.12
CA HIS A 9 17.88 -4.58 20.08
C HIS A 9 16.90 -4.07 21.17
N THR A 10 16.91 -2.77 21.48
CA THR A 10 16.12 -2.21 22.60
C THR A 10 14.93 -1.36 22.17
N ASP A 11 14.99 -0.71 20.99
CA ASP A 11 13.89 0.09 20.45
C ASP A 11 14.08 0.40 18.95
N PHE A 12 13.06 1.01 18.36
CA PHE A 12 13.11 1.77 17.13
C PHE A 12 13.78 3.13 17.37
N ARG A 13 14.81 3.48 16.59
CA ARG A 13 15.43 4.81 16.69
C ARG A 13 14.47 5.91 16.24
N ASP A 14 13.64 5.60 15.25
CA ASP A 14 12.62 6.50 14.73
C ASP A 14 11.39 6.54 15.62
N LYS A 15 10.87 7.75 15.86
CA LYS A 15 9.54 7.95 16.45
C LYS A 15 8.47 7.61 15.42
N ILE A 16 8.07 6.34 15.39
CA ILE A 16 6.91 5.85 14.64
C ILE A 16 5.85 5.31 15.62
N ASN A 17 4.59 5.31 15.19
CA ASN A 17 3.49 4.83 16.04
C ASN A 17 3.60 3.31 16.28
N ILE A 18 2.90 2.83 17.31
CA ILE A 18 2.98 1.42 17.74
C ILE A 18 2.55 0.42 16.66
N TRP A 19 1.58 0.79 15.81
CA TRP A 19 1.09 -0.08 14.74
C TRP A 19 2.13 -0.24 13.64
N ASP A 20 2.81 0.83 13.28
CA ASP A 20 3.89 0.79 12.29
C ASP A 20 5.11 0.04 12.84
N LYS A 21 5.43 0.18 14.15
CA LYS A 21 6.43 -0.67 14.82
C LYS A 21 6.07 -2.16 14.69
N LEU A 22 4.82 -2.51 14.99
CA LEU A 22 4.35 -3.90 14.90
C LEU A 22 4.45 -4.44 13.47
N LEU A 23 4.07 -3.66 12.44
CA LEU A 23 4.21 -4.05 11.03
C LEU A 23 5.66 -4.34 10.65
N VAL A 24 6.60 -3.47 11.06
CA VAL A 24 8.03 -3.69 10.81
C VAL A 24 8.54 -4.95 11.52
N LEU A 25 8.15 -5.17 12.78
CA LEU A 25 8.54 -6.38 13.52
C LEU A 25 7.95 -7.65 12.89
N MET A 26 6.69 -7.64 12.45
CA MET A 26 6.06 -8.76 11.76
C MET A 26 6.77 -9.07 10.44
N TYR A 27 7.13 -8.03 9.68
CA TYR A 27 7.88 -8.17 8.44
C TYR A 27 9.26 -8.80 8.67
N ILE A 28 9.99 -8.34 9.68
CA ILE A 28 11.30 -8.90 10.05
C ILE A 28 11.15 -10.34 10.56
N LYS A 29 10.18 -10.60 11.46
CA LYS A 29 9.93 -11.91 12.07
C LYS A 29 9.65 -12.98 11.02
N ASN A 30 8.84 -12.66 10.02
CA ASN A 30 8.51 -13.61 8.97
C ASN A 30 9.71 -13.87 8.04
N SER A 31 10.70 -12.96 7.98
CA SER A 31 11.97 -13.16 7.29
C SER A 31 11.78 -13.72 5.87
N GLY A 32 10.77 -13.21 5.15
CA GLY A 32 10.49 -13.64 3.79
C GLY A 32 11.74 -13.48 2.93
N ASN A 33 12.19 -14.58 2.32
CA ASN A 33 13.35 -14.58 1.43
C ASN A 33 12.95 -14.82 -0.03
N THR A 34 11.65 -14.85 -0.33
CA THR A 34 11.14 -15.04 -1.69
C THR A 34 11.44 -13.78 -2.52
N PRO A 35 12.19 -13.89 -3.63
CA PRO A 35 12.33 -12.78 -4.56
C PRO A 35 10.96 -12.34 -5.09
N LEU A 36 10.79 -11.04 -5.37
CA LEU A 36 9.56 -10.53 -6.01
C LEU A 36 9.27 -11.30 -7.29
N SER A 37 8.02 -11.72 -7.49
CA SER A 37 7.63 -12.42 -8.72
C SER A 37 7.40 -11.46 -9.88
N CYS A 38 7.25 -10.17 -9.57
CA CYS A 38 6.84 -9.11 -10.49
C CYS A 38 5.46 -9.36 -11.13
N LYS A 39 4.62 -10.18 -10.48
CA LYS A 39 3.25 -10.44 -10.89
C LYS A 39 2.30 -9.71 -9.97
N TRP A 40 1.57 -8.75 -10.53
CA TRP A 40 0.53 -8.01 -9.81
C TRP A 40 -0.71 -8.88 -9.60
N THR A 41 -1.20 -8.93 -8.37
CA THR A 41 -2.43 -9.63 -7.99
C THR A 41 -3.30 -8.76 -7.10
N ALA A 42 -4.61 -8.95 -7.15
CA ALA A 42 -5.50 -8.25 -6.23
C ALA A 42 -5.36 -8.82 -4.82
N PHE A 43 -5.59 -8.01 -3.80
CA PHE A 43 -5.56 -8.45 -2.40
C PHE A 43 -6.40 -9.72 -2.16
N ARG A 44 -7.57 -9.82 -2.80
CA ARG A 44 -8.50 -10.94 -2.62
C ARG A 44 -7.94 -12.28 -3.11
N ASP A 45 -7.01 -12.24 -4.06
CA ASP A 45 -6.43 -13.41 -4.73
C ASP A 45 -5.15 -13.88 -4.04
N LEU A 46 -4.69 -13.16 -3.01
CA LEU A 46 -3.62 -13.60 -2.13
C LEU A 46 -4.06 -14.80 -1.27
N LYS A 47 -3.10 -15.51 -0.70
CA LYS A 47 -3.37 -16.60 0.24
C LYS A 47 -4.21 -16.08 1.41
N ASN A 48 -5.42 -16.61 1.58
CA ASN A 48 -6.41 -16.15 2.55
C ASN A 48 -6.90 -14.69 2.34
N GLY A 49 -6.68 -14.09 1.16
CA GLY A 49 -7.03 -12.69 0.89
C GLY A 49 -8.52 -12.42 0.86
N LEU A 50 -9.30 -13.39 0.37
CA LEU A 50 -10.75 -13.25 0.17
C LEU A 50 -11.49 -12.87 1.45
N ILE A 51 -11.10 -13.41 2.62
CA ILE A 51 -11.75 -13.15 3.92
C ILE A 51 -11.56 -11.71 4.44
N ARG A 52 -10.61 -10.96 3.87
CA ARG A 52 -10.32 -9.56 4.23
C ARG A 52 -10.40 -8.60 3.04
N ALA A 53 -10.83 -9.07 1.88
CA ALA A 53 -10.90 -8.27 0.65
C ALA A 53 -11.80 -7.04 0.79
N ALA A 54 -13.01 -7.20 1.36
CA ALA A 54 -13.92 -6.08 1.59
C ALA A 54 -13.29 -5.04 2.55
N GLY A 55 -12.70 -5.51 3.65
CA GLY A 55 -12.00 -4.63 4.59
C GLY A 55 -10.85 -3.86 3.92
N PHE A 56 -10.08 -4.51 3.03
CA PHE A 56 -8.99 -3.85 2.33
C PHE A 56 -9.51 -2.75 1.40
N THR A 57 -10.59 -3.02 0.67
CA THR A 57 -11.26 -2.02 -0.15
C THR A 57 -11.74 -0.83 0.71
N ASP A 58 -12.36 -1.10 1.86
CA ASP A 58 -12.92 -0.05 2.73
C ASP A 58 -11.87 0.85 3.39
N ILE A 59 -10.72 0.29 3.78
CA ILE A 59 -9.70 1.05 4.51
C ILE A 59 -8.55 1.58 3.65
N CYS A 60 -8.37 1.02 2.44
CA CYS A 60 -7.28 1.37 1.55
C CYS A 60 -7.83 1.98 0.25
N GLU A 61 -8.53 1.20 -0.56
CA GLU A 61 -8.91 1.61 -1.92
C GLU A 61 -9.91 2.79 -1.94
N ILE A 62 -11.00 2.69 -1.18
CA ILE A 62 -12.03 3.75 -1.13
C ILE A 62 -11.45 5.08 -0.60
N PRO A 63 -10.69 5.11 0.53
CA PRO A 63 -10.08 6.34 1.00
C PRO A 63 -9.11 6.97 0.00
N LEU A 64 -8.30 6.17 -0.71
CA LEU A 64 -7.40 6.70 -1.74
C LEU A 64 -8.16 7.30 -2.92
N ALA A 65 -9.21 6.63 -3.39
CA ALA A 65 -10.07 7.14 -4.46
C ALA A 65 -10.70 8.50 -4.08
N ARG A 66 -11.18 8.61 -2.83
CA ARG A 66 -11.76 9.86 -2.31
C ARG A 66 -10.73 10.99 -2.23
N MET A 67 -9.54 10.71 -1.68
CA MET A 67 -8.48 11.70 -1.58
C MET A 67 -7.99 12.17 -2.96
N PHE A 68 -7.92 11.24 -3.92
CA PHE A 68 -7.58 11.56 -5.31
C PHE A 68 -8.60 12.48 -5.97
N GLU A 69 -9.89 12.27 -5.73
CA GLU A 69 -10.95 13.12 -6.30
C GLU A 69 -11.08 14.47 -5.59
N GLU A 70 -10.86 14.51 -4.28
CA GLU A 70 -10.96 15.74 -3.47
C GLU A 70 -9.95 16.80 -3.92
N ASN A 71 -8.68 16.42 -4.10
CA ASN A 71 -7.66 17.30 -4.66
C ASN A 71 -6.59 16.49 -5.40
N ARG A 72 -6.80 16.29 -6.71
CA ARG A 72 -5.93 15.46 -7.56
C ARG A 72 -4.48 15.92 -7.55
N GLU A 73 -4.21 17.21 -7.74
CA GLU A 73 -2.85 17.72 -7.80
C GLU A 73 -2.11 17.52 -6.48
N GLU A 74 -2.77 17.83 -5.35
CA GLU A 74 -2.20 17.65 -4.03
C GLU A 74 -1.98 16.17 -3.70
N PHE A 75 -2.94 15.31 -4.03
CA PHE A 75 -2.82 13.87 -3.81
C PHE A 75 -1.64 13.27 -4.59
N LEU A 76 -1.46 13.64 -5.85
CA LEU A 76 -0.34 13.19 -6.67
C LEU A 76 1.01 13.69 -6.11
N LYS A 77 1.06 14.93 -5.58
CA LYS A 77 2.24 15.46 -4.87
C LYS A 77 2.55 14.65 -3.62
N LYS A 78 1.54 14.31 -2.80
CA LYS A 78 1.70 13.51 -1.58
C LYS A 78 2.14 12.07 -1.87
N LEU A 79 1.61 11.46 -2.93
CA LEU A 79 2.08 10.15 -3.42
C LEU A 79 3.56 10.22 -3.80
N SER A 80 3.98 11.23 -4.55
CA SER A 80 5.39 11.40 -4.92
C SER A 80 6.28 11.60 -3.69
N ALA A 81 5.81 12.36 -2.70
CA ALA A 81 6.55 12.62 -1.45
C ALA A 81 6.79 11.36 -0.59
N ILE A 82 5.96 10.32 -0.72
CA ILE A 82 6.21 9.01 -0.06
C ILE A 82 7.06 8.05 -0.91
N GLY A 83 7.68 8.56 -1.99
CA GLY A 83 8.57 7.80 -2.87
C GLY A 83 7.83 6.94 -3.89
N SER A 84 6.66 7.37 -4.36
CA SER A 84 5.99 6.69 -5.46
C SER A 84 6.70 6.90 -6.80
N GLU A 85 6.69 5.88 -7.65
CA GLU A 85 7.23 5.91 -9.00
C GLU A 85 6.10 5.75 -10.02
N LYS A 86 6.05 6.62 -11.04
CA LYS A 86 5.08 6.49 -12.13
C LYS A 86 5.40 5.23 -12.94
N THR A 87 4.37 4.51 -13.35
CA THR A 87 4.48 3.35 -14.25
C THR A 87 3.44 3.43 -15.37
N ALA A 88 3.64 2.67 -16.44
CA ALA A 88 2.78 2.63 -17.62
C ALA A 88 2.33 1.21 -17.93
N GLY A 89 1.41 1.05 -18.90
CA GLY A 89 0.93 -0.27 -19.34
C GLY A 89 -0.31 -0.79 -18.62
N PHE A 90 -1.00 0.07 -17.88
CA PHE A 90 -2.30 -0.23 -17.24
C PHE A 90 -3.38 0.70 -17.81
N SER A 91 -4.63 0.27 -17.75
CA SER A 91 -5.80 1.04 -18.22
C SER A 91 -6.23 2.17 -17.28
N ALA A 92 -5.45 2.45 -16.25
CA ALA A 92 -5.73 3.52 -15.29
C ALA A 92 -5.21 4.86 -15.79
N GLU A 93 -5.91 5.95 -15.43
CA GLU A 93 -5.50 7.31 -15.77
C GLU A 93 -4.15 7.65 -15.14
N TYR A 94 -3.95 7.21 -13.89
CA TYR A 94 -2.65 7.24 -13.24
C TYR A 94 -2.31 5.89 -12.64
N SER A 95 -1.05 5.50 -12.81
CA SER A 95 -0.50 4.27 -12.25
C SER A 95 0.81 4.57 -11.53
N PHE A 96 0.91 4.14 -10.27
CA PHE A 96 2.09 4.34 -9.44
C PHE A 96 2.50 3.06 -8.73
N VAL A 97 3.80 2.83 -8.62
CA VAL A 97 4.35 1.84 -7.70
C VAL A 97 4.78 2.56 -6.41
N VAL A 98 4.34 2.05 -5.27
CA VAL A 98 4.76 2.51 -3.94
C VAL A 98 5.36 1.32 -3.21
N HIS A 99 6.43 1.53 -2.45
CA HIS A 99 6.98 0.52 -1.54
C HIS A 99 6.64 0.86 -0.09
N PRO A 100 5.47 0.42 0.43
CA PRO A 100 5.18 0.48 1.86
C PRO A 100 6.29 -0.18 2.70
N LEU A 101 6.77 -1.34 2.25
CA LEU A 101 7.90 -2.10 2.76
C LEU A 101 8.80 -2.58 1.60
N PRO A 102 10.09 -2.88 1.82
CA PRO A 102 11.06 -3.10 0.74
C PRO A 102 10.68 -4.19 -0.27
N LYS A 103 10.09 -5.30 0.18
CA LYS A 103 9.68 -6.44 -0.66
C LYS A 103 8.17 -6.62 -0.76
N ILE A 104 7.40 -5.56 -0.52
CA ILE A 104 5.94 -5.58 -0.69
C ILE A 104 5.56 -4.31 -1.48
N PRO A 105 5.79 -4.30 -2.81
CA PRO A 105 5.37 -3.18 -3.64
C PRO A 105 3.85 -3.21 -3.83
N PHE A 106 3.26 -2.02 -3.84
CA PHE A 106 1.86 -1.77 -4.17
C PHE A 106 1.81 -1.05 -5.51
N LEU A 107 1.03 -1.58 -6.44
CA LEU A 107 0.62 -0.87 -7.65
C LEU A 107 -0.72 -0.19 -7.39
N VAL A 108 -0.71 1.14 -7.36
CA VAL A 108 -1.87 2.00 -7.16
C VAL A 108 -2.37 2.47 -8.52
N LEU A 109 -3.60 2.09 -8.85
CA LEU A 109 -4.29 2.42 -10.11
C LEU A 109 -5.45 3.36 -9.80
N LEU A 110 -5.52 4.50 -10.49
CA LEU A 110 -6.48 5.58 -10.22
C LEU A 110 -7.29 5.93 -11.46
N TRP A 111 -8.59 6.12 -11.27
CA TRP A 111 -9.54 6.62 -12.26
C TRP A 111 -10.33 7.76 -11.66
N SER A 112 -10.46 8.86 -12.41
CA SER A 112 -11.31 9.99 -12.04
C SER A 112 -12.79 9.60 -12.08
N ALA A 113 -13.62 10.39 -11.42
CA ALA A 113 -15.06 10.25 -11.58
C ALA A 113 -15.48 10.50 -13.04
N GLU A 114 -16.43 9.69 -13.52
CA GLU A 114 -17.09 9.83 -14.81
C GLU A 114 -18.60 10.05 -14.58
N GLU A 115 -19.34 10.40 -15.64
CA GLU A 115 -20.76 10.81 -15.58
C GLU A 115 -21.67 9.85 -14.76
N ASN A 116 -21.39 8.54 -14.81
CA ASN A 116 -22.18 7.52 -14.13
C ASN A 116 -21.39 6.72 -13.07
N PHE A 117 -20.13 7.04 -12.84
CA PHE A 117 -19.24 6.28 -11.96
C PHE A 117 -18.40 7.21 -11.08
N GLY A 118 -18.39 6.96 -9.77
CA GLY A 118 -17.52 7.71 -8.86
C GLY A 118 -16.03 7.44 -9.10
N PRO A 119 -15.13 8.19 -8.43
CA PRO A 119 -13.69 7.94 -8.55
C PRO A 119 -13.37 6.53 -8.06
N ALA A 120 -12.37 5.91 -8.68
CA ALA A 120 -11.95 4.56 -8.34
C ALA A 120 -10.46 4.48 -8.08
N CYS A 121 -10.10 3.64 -7.12
CA CYS A 121 -8.72 3.24 -6.86
C CYS A 121 -8.68 1.72 -6.76
N LYS A 122 -7.66 1.10 -7.36
CA LYS A 122 -7.33 -0.30 -7.14
C LYS A 122 -5.90 -0.40 -6.65
N VAL A 123 -5.67 -1.20 -5.61
CA VAL A 123 -4.32 -1.48 -5.14
C VAL A 123 -4.02 -2.96 -5.37
N LEU A 124 -3.08 -3.22 -6.28
CA LEU A 124 -2.53 -4.55 -6.54
C LEU A 124 -1.23 -4.71 -5.77
N LEU A 125 -0.91 -5.95 -5.40
CA LEU A 125 0.31 -6.30 -4.67
C LEU A 125 1.12 -7.27 -5.52
N ASP A 126 2.43 -7.37 -5.28
CA ASP A 126 3.19 -8.51 -5.80
C ASP A 126 2.62 -9.81 -5.21
N SER A 127 2.53 -10.86 -6.03
CA SER A 127 1.99 -12.15 -5.61
C SER A 127 2.74 -12.79 -4.44
N THR A 128 3.99 -12.36 -4.16
CA THR A 128 4.77 -12.84 -3.01
C THR A 128 4.44 -12.10 -1.71
N ALA A 129 3.51 -11.14 -1.68
CA ALA A 129 3.21 -10.35 -0.49
C ALA A 129 2.86 -11.23 0.74
N SER A 130 2.12 -12.33 0.53
CA SER A 130 1.74 -13.28 1.59
C SER A 130 2.90 -14.12 2.14
N ASP A 131 4.06 -14.09 1.49
CA ASP A 131 5.28 -14.75 2.00
C ASP A 131 5.96 -13.88 3.07
N TYR A 132 5.66 -12.57 3.09
CA TYR A 132 6.24 -11.62 4.03
C TYR A 132 5.27 -11.25 5.15
N LEU A 133 3.99 -11.06 4.85
CA LEU A 133 2.97 -10.68 5.83
C LEU A 133 1.68 -11.47 5.61
N ASP A 134 1.01 -11.84 6.69
CA ASP A 134 -0.34 -12.39 6.58
C ASP A 134 -1.35 -11.31 6.13
N VAL A 135 -2.56 -11.74 5.80
CA VAL A 135 -3.60 -10.85 5.26
C VAL A 135 -4.07 -9.80 6.25
N GLU A 136 -3.98 -10.03 7.56
CA GLU A 136 -4.29 -9.02 8.56
C GLU A 136 -3.23 -7.92 8.56
N ALA A 137 -1.95 -8.29 8.56
CA ALA A 137 -0.86 -7.33 8.49
C ALA A 137 -0.83 -6.58 7.15
N LEU A 138 -1.15 -7.24 6.03
CA LEU A 138 -1.30 -6.57 4.74
C LEU A 138 -2.47 -5.59 4.72
N LEU A 139 -3.58 -5.92 5.41
CA LEU A 139 -4.70 -5.02 5.63
C LEU A 139 -4.23 -3.74 6.37
N TYR A 140 -3.55 -3.92 7.51
CA TYR A 140 -2.98 -2.79 8.26
C TYR A 140 -1.92 -2.01 7.47
N LEU A 141 -1.16 -2.65 6.59
CA LEU A 141 -0.19 -1.99 5.72
C LEU A 141 -0.88 -1.06 4.70
N GLY A 142 -2.01 -1.49 4.13
CA GLY A 142 -2.87 -0.63 3.32
C GLY A 142 -3.37 0.58 4.09
N GLN A 143 -3.84 0.37 5.32
CA GLN A 143 -4.27 1.46 6.19
C GLN A 143 -3.12 2.44 6.53
N ALA A 144 -1.91 1.91 6.77
CA ALA A 144 -0.73 2.72 7.01
C ALA A 144 -0.41 3.61 5.81
N MET A 145 -0.65 3.12 4.58
CA MET A 145 -0.47 3.93 3.36
C MET A 145 -1.40 5.12 3.32
N VAL A 146 -2.68 4.88 3.59
CA VAL A 146 -3.68 5.95 3.66
C VAL A 146 -3.30 6.98 4.73
N ARG A 147 -2.90 6.54 5.93
CA ARG A 147 -2.46 7.45 7.00
C ARG A 147 -1.26 8.29 6.59
N ALA A 148 -0.25 7.68 5.95
CA ALA A 148 0.95 8.39 5.54
C ALA A 148 0.67 9.48 4.51
N ILE A 149 -0.19 9.20 3.53
CA ILE A 149 -0.60 10.21 2.54
C ILE A 149 -1.44 11.31 3.21
N LYS A 150 -2.32 10.96 4.15
CA LYS A 150 -3.14 11.97 4.88
C LYS A 150 -2.34 12.90 5.78
N SER A 151 -1.19 12.45 6.29
CA SER A 151 -0.37 13.23 7.24
C SER A 151 0.57 14.24 6.59
N LEU A 152 0.70 14.20 5.26
CA LEU A 152 1.43 15.19 4.45
C LEU A 152 0.48 16.32 4.04
#